data_AF-A0A1Q4DTE3-F1
#
_entry.id   AF-A0A1Q4DTE3-F1
#
_cell.length_a   1.000
_cell.length_b   1.000
_cell.length_c   1.000
_cell.angle_alpha   90.00
_cell.angle_beta   90.00
_cell.angle_gamma   90.00
#
_symmetry.space_group_name_H-M   'P 1'
#
loop_
_entity.id
_entity.type
_entity.pdbx_description
1 polymer ?
#
loop_
_entity_poly.entity_id
_entity_poly.type
_entity_poly.pdbx_seq_one_letter_code
_entity_poly.pdbx_strand_id
1 'polypeptide(L)' 'MSGLYDYTVATKLPDVPFDALIMAAVMKADTANLLALTRAFPDVVEEARARYDAPGGRLPSDGVRS' A
#
# COMPACT_ATOMS: atom_id res chain seq x y z
N MET A 1 -13.39 -1.75 -12.99
CA MET A 1 -12.97 -2.19 -14.34
C MET A 1 -11.94 -1.19 -14.81
N SER A 2 -10.66 -1.57 -14.86
CA SER A 2 -9.58 -0.66 -15.24
C SER A 2 -9.63 -0.37 -16.74
N GLY A 3 -9.48 0.88 -17.13
CA GLY A 3 -9.56 1.33 -18.53
C GLY A 3 -8.24 1.88 -19.09
N LEU A 4 -8.25 2.33 -20.34
CA LEU A 4 -7.10 2.99 -20.99
C LEU A 4 -6.60 4.19 -20.18
N TYR A 5 -7.50 4.90 -19.51
CA TYR A 5 -7.15 6.02 -18.62
C TYR A 5 -6.27 5.55 -17.45
N ASP A 6 -6.71 4.53 -16.70
CA ASP A 6 -5.97 4.01 -15.54
C ASP A 6 -4.60 3.46 -15.97
N TYR A 7 -4.54 2.78 -17.12
CA TYR A 7 -3.27 2.32 -17.70
C TYR A 7 -2.35 3.49 -18.05
N THR A 8 -2.88 4.54 -18.68
CA THR A 8 -2.10 5.74 -19.04
C THR A 8 -1.63 6.52 -17.80
N VAL A 9 -2.38 6.47 -16.70
CA VAL A 9 -1.94 7.02 -15.42
C VAL A 9 -0.83 6.14 -14.82
N ALA A 10 -0.98 4.82 -14.88
CA ALA A 10 0.02 3.88 -14.35
C ALA A 10 1.39 4.03 -15.04
N THR A 11 1.43 4.29 -16.36
CA THR A 11 2.69 4.52 -17.09
C THR A 11 3.40 5.83 -16.74
N LYS A 12 2.71 6.74 -16.04
CA LYS A 12 3.26 8.02 -15.58
C LYS A 12 3.69 8.01 -14.11
N LEU A 13 3.53 6.89 -13.42
CA LEU A 13 4.00 6.78 -12.04
C LEU A 13 5.53 6.93 -12.01
N PRO A 14 6.08 7.67 -11.03
CA PRO A 14 7.52 7.74 -10.84
C PRO A 14 8.06 6.35 -10.49
N ASP A 15 9.37 6.15 -10.65
CA ASP A 15 10.05 4.93 -10.22
C ASP A 15 10.04 4.87 -8.69
N VAL A 16 9.10 4.08 -8.16
CA VAL A 16 8.89 3.90 -6.73
C VAL A 16 8.96 2.41 -6.39
N PRO A 17 9.35 2.05 -5.15
CA PRO A 17 9.34 0.67 -4.71
C PRO A 17 7.96 0.03 -4.91
N PHE A 18 7.94 -1.23 -5.33
CA PHE A 18 6.69 -1.95 -5.57
C PHE A 18 5.80 -2.00 -4.31
N ASP A 19 6.39 -2.22 -3.14
CA ASP A 19 5.65 -2.24 -1.87
C ASP A 19 4.94 -0.91 -1.59
N ALA A 20 5.52 0.23 -2.03
CA ALA A 20 4.86 1.52 -1.89
C ALA A 20 3.59 1.61 -2.75
N LEU A 21 3.56 0.96 -3.92
CA LEU A 21 2.36 0.85 -4.76
C LEU A 21 1.29 -0.02 -4.09
N ILE A 22 1.70 -1.13 -3.45
CA ILE A 22 0.78 -2.00 -2.71
C ILE A 22 0.22 -1.29 -1.48
N MET A 23 1.04 -0.61 -0.69
CA MET A 23 0.61 0.20 0.45
C MET A 23 -0.39 1.28 -0.01
N ALA A 24 -0.12 1.99 -1.12
CA ALA A 24 -1.04 2.97 -1.67
C ALA A 24 -2.36 2.33 -2.17
N ALA A 25 -2.31 1.12 -2.73
CA ALA A 25 -3.49 0.37 -3.12
C ALA A 25 -4.34 -0.02 -1.91
N VAL A 26 -3.71 -0.50 -0.82
CA VAL A 26 -4.39 -0.83 0.46
C VAL A 26 -5.13 0.38 1.02
N MET A 27 -4.51 1.57 1.02
CA MET A 27 -5.13 2.80 1.52
C MET A 27 -6.37 3.24 0.71
N LYS A 28 -6.48 2.82 -0.55
CA LYS A 28 -7.59 3.19 -1.45
C LYS A 28 -8.60 2.07 -1.68
N ALA A 29 -8.30 0.85 -1.26
CA ALA A 29 -9.09 -0.32 -1.58
C ALA A 29 -10.44 -0.31 -0.86
N ASP A 30 -11.49 -0.73 -1.57
CA ASP A 30 -12.72 -1.19 -0.93
C ASP A 30 -12.52 -2.55 -0.24
N THR A 31 -13.55 -3.04 0.46
CA THR A 31 -13.51 -4.30 1.21
C THR A 31 -13.09 -5.51 0.35
N ALA A 32 -13.54 -5.59 -0.89
CA ALA A 32 -13.27 -6.74 -1.75
C ALA A 32 -11.83 -6.72 -2.28
N ASN A 33 -11.37 -5.55 -2.71
CA ASN A 33 -9.99 -5.34 -3.15
C ASN A 33 -9.01 -5.49 -1.99
N LEU A 34 -9.36 -5.01 -0.80
CA LEU A 34 -8.55 -5.20 0.41
C LEU A 34 -8.41 -6.70 0.73
N LEU A 35 -9.49 -7.48 0.65
CA LEU A 35 -9.43 -8.93 0.86
C LEU A 35 -8.49 -9.62 -0.14
N ALA A 36 -8.49 -9.20 -1.41
CA ALA A 36 -7.59 -9.73 -2.42
C ALA A 36 -6.13 -9.36 -2.12
N LEU A 37 -5.87 -8.10 -1.76
CA LEU A 37 -4.53 -7.61 -1.40
C LEU A 37 -3.99 -8.34 -0.17
N THR A 38 -4.79 -8.51 0.89
CA THR A 38 -4.41 -9.26 2.10
C THR A 38 -4.01 -10.70 1.80
N ARG A 39 -4.67 -11.35 0.83
CA ARG A 39 -4.32 -12.71 0.43
C ARG A 39 -3.02 -12.80 -0.35
N ALA A 40 -2.72 -11.78 -1.16
CA ALA A 40 -1.56 -11.77 -2.04
C ALA A 40 -0.28 -11.25 -1.37
N PHE A 41 -0.40 -10.24 -0.50
CA PHE A 41 0.72 -9.53 0.12
C PHE A 41 0.48 -9.30 1.63
N PRO A 42 0.26 -10.36 2.42
CA PRO A 42 -0.20 -10.24 3.81
C PRO A 42 0.68 -9.32 4.66
N ASP A 43 2.01 -9.47 4.58
CA ASP A 43 2.97 -8.70 5.38
C ASP A 43 2.94 -7.20 5.03
N VAL A 44 2.89 -6.88 3.72
CA VAL A 44 2.82 -5.48 3.25
C VAL A 44 1.49 -4.84 3.64
N VAL A 45 0.38 -5.60 3.60
CA VAL A 45 -0.93 -5.10 4.05
C VAL A 45 -0.94 -4.86 5.56
N GLU A 46 -0.39 -5.77 6.35
CA GLU A 46 -0.27 -5.59 7.80
C GLU A 46 0.51 -4.31 8.13
N GLU A 47 1.68 -4.12 7.52
CA GLU A 47 2.48 -2.92 7.70
C GLU A 47 1.76 -1.66 7.21
N ALA A 48 1.12 -1.70 6.03
CA ALA A 48 0.38 -0.58 5.48
C ALA A 48 -0.71 -0.10 6.45
N ARG A 49 -1.46 -1.04 7.04
CA ARG A 49 -2.53 -0.72 8.01
C ARG A 49 -1.95 -0.20 9.32
N ALA A 50 -0.92 -0.85 9.86
CA ALA A 50 -0.26 -0.40 11.08
C ALA A 50 0.28 1.03 10.93
N ARG A 51 0.87 1.36 9.78
CA ARG A 51 1.34 2.72 9.48
C ARG A 51 0.20 3.71 9.27
N TYR A 52 -0.86 3.33 8.55
CA TYR A 52 -2.00 4.22 8.32
C TYR A 52 -2.68 4.67 9.63
N ASP A 53 -2.77 3.76 10.60
CA ASP A 53 -3.36 4.03 11.91
C ASP A 53 -2.39 4.74 12.88
N ALA A 54 -1.10 4.80 12.56
CA ALA A 54 -0.07 5.38 13.43
C ALA A 54 0.10 6.91 13.20
N PRO A 55 0.34 7.70 14.27
CA PRO A 55 0.66 9.12 14.14
C PRO A 55 1.87 9.36 13.24
N GLY A 56 1.64 10.02 12.10
CA GLY A 56 2.69 10.31 11.12
C GLY A 56 3.29 9.08 10.45
N GLY A 57 2.62 7.92 10.46
CA GLY A 57 3.07 6.71 9.77
C GLY A 57 4.25 5.99 10.43
N ARG A 58 4.62 6.35 11.66
CA ARG A 58 5.77 5.80 12.36
C ARG A 58 5.39 4.63 13.23
N LEU A 59 6.05 3.50 13.02
CA LEU A 59 5.91 2.33 13.88
C LEU A 59 6.89 2.42 15.05
N PRO A 60 6.58 1.78 16.20
CA PRO A 60 7.51 1.72 17.33
C PRO A 60 8.89 1.17 16.94
N SER A 61 8.94 0.22 16.02
CA SER A 61 10.17 -0.39 15.50
C SER A 61 11.04 0.56 14.68
N ASP A 62 10.49 1.62 14.08
CA ASP A 62 11.27 2.57 13.28
C ASP A 62 12.28 3.37 14.14
N GLY A 63 11.98 3.55 15.43
CA GLY A 63 12.87 4.19 16.40
C GLY A 63 13.78 3.22 17.16
N VAL A 64 13.53 1.91 17.06
CA VAL A 64 14.36 0.87 17.69
C VAL A 64 15.45 0.46 16.70
N ARG A 65 16.43 1.33 16.54
CA ARG A 65 17.76 0.96 16.04
C ARG A 65 18.75 1.17 17.18
N SER A 66 19.17 0.06 17.80
CA SER A 66 20.44 -0.05 18.54
C SER A 66 21.61 -0.11 17.57
#